data_AF-A0A8I1Q602-F1
#
_entry.id   AF-A0A8I1Q602-F1
#
_cell.length_a   1.000
_cell.length_b   1.000
_cell.length_c   1.000
_cell.angle_alpha   90.00
_cell.angle_beta   90.00
_cell.angle_gamma   90.00
#
_symmetry.space_group_name_H-M   'P 1'
#
loop_
_entity.id
_entity.type
_entity.pdbx_description
1 polymer ?
#
loop_
_entity_poly.entity_id
_entity_poly.type
_entity_poly.pdbx_seq_one_letter_code
_entity_poly.pdbx_strand_id
1 'polypeptide(L)'
;MTLFKAVFNGIGSGAGVAWPLFGIVFTVIGGAVGSILSFAMGGVALGLFLAVTLSIGVFSYRQMKQDEHELQQTIAKNENKLLGLIDQYLKTMQPQRNEFQSLRESWQELEQKNETEPLLASLLTLCKKHYYEINLDRAQQAVNEFKSLREREKLPLIKPLIASFFGFVGTFGAIAGCSAGLSGMLTGVGALTTLAAFPLIGWGVIGVAFGLGIYAAIGSFRDTLTNERQHHLNHCLKAAQKGVRGHLALKDETANQCRTLGRLGGRHAYTPDSESESSKTAVHQRRITISKTNMHSNGSNSTLHIKVN
;
A
#
# COMPACT_ATOMS: atom_id res chain seq x y z
N MET A 1 -0.76 -1.52 13.11
CA MET A 1 -2.01 -0.90 12.59
C MET A 1 -2.99 -0.39 13.66
N THR A 2 -2.81 -0.67 14.95
CA THR A 2 -3.73 -0.24 16.02
C THR A 2 -3.34 1.07 16.72
N LEU A 3 -2.06 1.47 16.69
CA LEU A 3 -1.58 2.68 17.40
C LEU A 3 -1.88 4.00 16.68
N PHE A 4 -1.87 4.04 15.33
CA PHE A 4 -2.32 5.21 14.58
C PHE A 4 -3.83 5.48 14.74
N LYS A 5 -4.62 4.44 15.03
CA LYS A 5 -6.02 4.58 15.42
C LYS A 5 -6.16 5.29 16.77
N ALA A 6 -5.19 5.17 17.67
CA ALA A 6 -5.18 5.84 18.97
C ALA A 6 -4.73 7.31 18.89
N VAL A 7 -3.78 7.65 18.00
CA VAL A 7 -3.31 9.04 17.81
C VAL A 7 -4.30 9.87 17.00
N PHE A 8 -4.91 9.31 15.94
CA PHE A 8 -5.99 9.99 15.21
C PHE A 8 -7.32 9.99 15.97
N ASN A 9 -7.58 9.04 16.87
CA ASN A 9 -8.65 9.22 17.85
C ASN A 9 -8.26 10.25 18.94
N GLY A 10 -6.99 10.38 19.30
CA GLY A 10 -6.51 11.38 20.27
C GLY A 10 -6.60 12.82 19.76
N ILE A 11 -6.12 13.08 18.55
CA ILE A 11 -6.13 14.41 17.91
C ILE A 11 -7.47 14.68 17.20
N GLY A 12 -8.13 13.65 16.67
CA GLY A 12 -9.36 13.76 15.88
C GLY A 12 -10.68 13.45 16.60
N SER A 13 -10.71 12.90 17.82
CA SER A 13 -11.98 12.55 18.49
C SER A 13 -12.19 13.11 19.90
N GLY A 14 -11.28 13.94 20.44
CA GLY A 14 -11.48 14.50 21.78
C GLY A 14 -10.61 15.71 22.12
N ALA A 15 -9.30 15.68 21.83
CA ALA A 15 -8.42 16.78 22.21
C ALA A 15 -8.79 18.07 21.47
N GLY A 16 -8.95 18.04 20.13
CA GLY A 16 -9.27 19.22 19.33
C GLY A 16 -10.56 19.96 19.73
N VAL A 17 -11.52 19.26 20.35
CA VAL A 17 -12.80 19.83 20.82
C VAL A 17 -12.75 20.21 22.30
N ALA A 18 -11.97 19.47 23.11
CA ALA A 18 -11.76 19.78 24.51
C ALA A 18 -10.98 21.09 24.72
N TRP A 19 -10.09 21.47 23.80
CA TRP A 19 -9.28 22.70 23.94
C TRP A 19 -10.08 24.01 23.86
N PRO A 20 -10.99 24.21 22.88
CA PRO A 20 -11.91 25.34 22.91
C PRO A 20 -12.79 25.38 24.16
N LEU A 21 -13.26 24.21 24.63
CA LEU A 21 -14.02 24.10 25.87
C LEU A 21 -13.19 24.49 27.10
N PHE A 22 -11.92 24.06 27.18
CA PHE A 22 -11.00 24.49 28.23
C PHE A 22 -10.78 25.99 28.19
N GLY A 23 -10.57 26.56 27.00
CA GLY A 23 -10.49 28.00 26.80
C GLY A 23 -11.72 28.70 27.38
N ILE A 24 -12.93 28.31 26.94
CA ILE A 24 -14.20 28.89 27.41
C ILE A 24 -14.35 28.78 28.93
N VAL A 25 -14.10 27.61 29.52
CA VAL A 25 -14.22 27.37 30.97
C VAL A 25 -13.23 28.24 31.75
N PHE A 26 -11.99 28.36 31.28
CA PHE A 26 -11.00 29.23 31.92
C PHE A 26 -11.33 30.72 31.76
N THR A 27 -11.93 31.15 30.64
CA THR A 27 -12.40 32.53 30.48
C THR A 27 -13.54 32.85 31.45
N VAL A 28 -14.49 31.91 31.63
CA VAL A 28 -15.63 32.08 32.54
C VAL A 28 -15.18 32.10 34.00
N ILE A 29 -14.30 31.18 34.41
CA ILE A 29 -13.78 31.13 35.79
C ILE A 29 -12.82 32.28 36.07
N GLY A 30 -11.97 32.63 35.09
CA GLY A 30 -10.97 33.69 35.22
C GLY A 30 -11.56 35.10 35.29
N GLY A 31 -12.79 35.29 34.81
CA GLY A 31 -13.56 36.53 35.02
C GLY A 31 -14.14 36.67 36.43
N ALA A 32 -14.31 35.57 37.17
CA ALA A 32 -14.91 35.56 38.51
C ALA A 32 -13.86 35.68 39.63
N VAL A 33 -12.62 35.23 39.39
CA VAL A 33 -11.50 35.27 40.34
C VAL A 33 -10.53 36.34 39.86
N GLY A 34 -10.23 37.34 40.69
CA GLY A 34 -9.47 38.54 40.30
C GLY A 34 -8.21 38.30 39.43
N SER A 35 -7.89 39.31 38.62
CA SER A 35 -6.98 39.29 37.47
C SER A 35 -5.62 38.59 37.64
N ILE A 36 -4.99 38.67 38.81
CA ILE A 36 -3.64 38.15 39.06
C ILE A 36 -3.62 36.61 39.12
N LEU A 37 -4.62 36.00 39.79
CA LEU A 37 -4.66 34.54 39.94
C LEU A 37 -4.94 33.87 38.58
N SER A 38 -5.82 34.48 37.79
CA SER A 38 -6.16 34.05 36.43
C SER A 38 -4.96 34.12 35.49
N PHE A 39 -4.10 35.13 35.62
CA PHE A 39 -2.86 35.23 34.86
C PHE A 39 -1.86 34.12 35.20
N ALA A 40 -1.64 33.86 36.50
CA ALA A 40 -0.73 32.80 36.94
C ALA A 40 -1.22 31.40 36.51
N MET A 41 -2.51 31.10 36.70
CA MET A 41 -3.13 29.85 36.26
C MET A 41 -3.07 29.67 34.74
N GLY A 42 -3.36 30.72 33.97
CA GLY A 42 -3.29 30.66 32.51
C GLY A 42 -1.86 30.48 31.99
N GLY A 43 -0.86 31.07 32.66
CA GLY A 43 0.55 30.84 32.34
C GLY A 43 0.98 29.39 32.58
N VAL A 44 0.57 28.81 33.72
CA VAL A 44 0.82 27.39 34.03
C VAL A 44 0.11 26.48 33.02
N ALA A 45 -1.14 26.77 32.68
CA ALA A 45 -1.90 26.01 31.69
C ALA A 45 -1.24 26.06 30.29
N LEU A 46 -0.76 27.23 29.87
CA LEU A 46 -0.04 27.39 28.61
C LEU A 46 1.30 26.64 28.61
N GLY A 47 2.05 26.70 29.72
CA GLY A 47 3.30 25.95 29.88
C GLY A 47 3.08 24.44 29.78
N LEU A 48 2.07 23.91 30.50
CA LEU A 48 1.68 22.51 30.41
C LEU A 48 1.22 22.14 29.00
N PHE A 49 0.46 23.02 28.33
CA PHE A 49 0.03 22.82 26.95
C PHE A 49 1.21 22.68 25.99
N LEU A 50 2.16 23.61 26.04
CA LEU A 50 3.36 23.56 25.20
C LEU A 50 4.19 22.31 25.49
N ALA A 51 4.35 21.95 26.76
CA ALA A 51 5.08 20.75 27.14
C ALA A 51 4.42 19.46 26.59
N VAL A 52 3.09 19.33 26.72
CA VAL A 52 2.35 18.15 26.22
C VAL A 52 2.34 18.10 24.69
N THR A 53 2.06 19.22 24.02
CA THR A 53 2.01 19.27 22.55
C THR A 53 3.37 19.01 21.91
N LEU A 54 4.46 19.60 22.45
CA LEU A 54 5.81 19.31 21.99
C LEU A 54 6.18 17.85 22.22
N SER A 55 5.84 17.29 23.39
CA SER A 55 6.14 15.88 23.69
C SER A 55 5.41 14.93 22.74
N ILE A 56 4.11 15.14 22.51
CA ILE A 56 3.33 14.34 21.55
C ILE A 56 3.84 14.55 20.13
N GLY A 57 4.17 15.79 19.75
CA GLY A 57 4.72 16.11 18.43
C GLY A 57 6.05 15.39 18.16
N VAL A 58 6.97 15.43 19.12
CA VAL A 58 8.27 14.72 19.03
C VAL A 58 8.07 13.22 18.96
N PHE A 59 7.19 12.66 19.81
CA PHE A 59 6.90 11.23 19.80
C PHE A 59 6.27 10.79 18.47
N SER A 60 5.26 11.53 18.00
CA SER A 60 4.57 11.28 16.74
C SER A 60 5.52 11.37 15.55
N TYR A 61 6.38 12.39 15.52
CA TYR A 61 7.39 12.56 14.48
C TYR A 61 8.37 11.38 14.43
N ARG A 62 8.86 10.91 15.59
CA ARG A 62 9.75 9.74 15.66
C ARG A 62 9.06 8.49 15.14
N GLN A 63 7.81 8.27 15.53
CA GLN A 63 7.06 7.10 15.11
C GLN A 63 6.77 7.13 13.60
N MET A 64 6.37 8.28 13.05
CA MET A 64 6.18 8.45 11.62
C MET A 64 7.46 8.12 10.83
N LYS A 65 8.60 8.61 11.29
CA LYS A 65 9.90 8.34 10.67
C LYS A 65 10.30 6.86 10.73
N GLN A 66 9.93 6.17 11.81
CA GLN A 66 10.17 4.73 11.97
C GLN A 66 9.30 3.91 11.03
N ASP A 67 8.00 4.22 10.95
CA ASP A 67 7.05 3.54 10.08
C ASP A 67 7.39 3.74 8.60
N GLU A 68 7.80 4.97 8.22
CA GLU A 68 8.27 5.26 6.86
C GLU A 68 9.50 4.42 6.50
N HIS A 69 10.47 4.32 7.42
CA HIS A 69 11.66 3.52 7.20
C HIS A 69 11.34 2.01 7.09
N GLU A 70 10.44 1.49 7.94
CA GLU A 70 9.98 0.09 7.86
C GLU A 70 9.26 -0.20 6.53
N LEU A 71 8.42 0.73 6.07
CA LEU A 71 7.72 0.61 4.79
C LEU A 71 8.69 0.66 3.61
N GLN A 72 9.64 1.60 3.60
CA GLN A 72 10.68 1.69 2.58
C GLN A 72 11.54 0.42 2.54
N GLN A 73 11.95 -0.10 3.70
CA GLN A 73 12.67 -1.36 3.80
C GLN A 73 11.85 -2.55 3.26
N THR A 74 10.55 -2.58 3.57
CA THR A 74 9.66 -3.63 3.07
C THR A 74 9.50 -3.56 1.55
N ILE A 75 9.37 -2.36 0.99
CA ILE A 75 9.30 -2.14 -0.47
C ILE A 75 10.60 -2.58 -1.12
N ALA A 76 11.76 -2.12 -0.63
CA ALA A 76 13.07 -2.50 -1.16
C ALA A 76 13.31 -4.02 -1.08
N LYS A 77 12.90 -4.65 0.02
CA LYS A 77 12.98 -6.11 0.17
C LYS A 77 12.10 -6.85 -0.83
N ASN A 78 10.89 -6.38 -1.08
CA ASN A 78 9.98 -7.01 -2.04
C ASN A 78 10.41 -6.76 -3.49
N GLU A 79 10.97 -5.59 -3.78
CA GLU A 79 11.62 -5.26 -5.04
C GLU A 79 12.80 -6.18 -5.33
N ASN A 80 13.74 -6.32 -4.40
CA ASN A 80 14.89 -7.21 -4.55
C ASN A 80 14.46 -8.68 -4.74
N LYS A 81 13.40 -9.12 -4.04
CA LYS A 81 12.81 -10.44 -4.25
C LYS A 81 12.20 -10.59 -5.63
N LEU A 82 11.49 -9.59 -6.12
CA LEU A 82 10.88 -9.61 -7.45
C LEU A 82 11.97 -9.65 -8.52
N LEU A 83 13.00 -8.82 -8.40
CA LEU A 83 14.15 -8.82 -9.31
C LEU A 83 14.88 -10.16 -9.32
N GLY A 84 15.09 -10.77 -8.14
CA GLY A 84 15.67 -12.11 -8.04
C GLY A 84 14.81 -13.19 -8.72
N LEU A 85 13.48 -13.12 -8.59
CA LEU A 85 12.58 -14.04 -9.29
C LEU A 85 12.58 -13.82 -10.81
N ILE A 86 12.65 -12.56 -11.26
CA ILE A 86 12.76 -12.23 -12.69
C ILE A 86 14.10 -12.75 -13.23
N ASP A 87 15.22 -12.48 -12.57
CA ASP A 87 16.54 -13.00 -12.96
C ASP A 87 16.55 -14.54 -13.03
N GLN A 88 16.00 -15.21 -12.02
CA GLN A 88 15.86 -16.66 -12.03
C GLN A 88 15.00 -17.12 -13.22
N TYR A 89 13.85 -16.48 -13.45
CA TYR A 89 12.97 -16.81 -14.57
C TYR A 89 13.65 -16.63 -15.94
N LEU A 90 14.41 -15.54 -16.11
CA LEU A 90 15.16 -15.26 -17.35
C LEU A 90 16.26 -16.32 -17.58
N LYS A 91 16.99 -16.71 -16.54
CA LYS A 91 18.02 -17.76 -16.63
C LYS A 91 17.43 -19.10 -17.03
N THR A 92 16.27 -19.49 -16.50
CA THR A 92 15.59 -20.74 -16.89
C THR A 92 15.11 -20.71 -18.34
N MET A 93 14.88 -19.52 -18.91
CA MET A 93 14.36 -19.31 -20.27
C MET A 93 15.44 -19.17 -21.35
N GLN A 94 16.68 -18.82 -20.95
CA GLN A 94 17.79 -18.57 -21.86
C GLN A 94 18.12 -19.71 -22.86
N PRO A 95 18.00 -21.02 -22.53
CA PRO A 95 18.46 -22.08 -23.44
C PRO A 95 17.49 -22.48 -24.56
N GLN A 96 16.22 -22.02 -24.59
CA GLN A 96 15.24 -22.45 -25.60
C GLN A 96 14.73 -21.30 -26.47
N ARG A 97 15.57 -20.85 -27.40
CA ARG A 97 15.24 -19.80 -28.38
C ARG A 97 14.01 -20.14 -29.26
N ASN A 98 13.71 -21.43 -29.44
CA ASN A 98 12.61 -21.91 -30.28
C ASN A 98 11.28 -22.11 -29.52
N GLU A 99 11.28 -22.21 -28.19
CA GLU A 99 10.04 -22.26 -27.38
C GLU A 99 9.44 -20.86 -27.13
N PHE A 100 10.10 -19.79 -27.59
CA PHE A 100 9.60 -18.43 -27.43
C PHE A 100 8.24 -18.20 -28.10
N GLN A 101 7.94 -18.98 -29.15
CA GLN A 101 6.65 -18.92 -29.86
C GLN A 101 5.52 -19.53 -29.04
N SER A 102 5.70 -20.72 -28.46
CA SER A 102 4.68 -21.32 -27.58
C SER A 102 4.48 -20.51 -26.31
N LEU A 103 5.55 -19.88 -25.81
CA LEU A 103 5.46 -18.91 -24.72
C LEU A 103 4.62 -17.70 -25.11
N ARG A 104 4.84 -17.11 -26.30
CA ARG A 104 4.03 -15.98 -26.79
C ARG A 104 2.54 -16.31 -26.82
N GLU A 105 2.18 -17.52 -27.22
CA GLU A 105 0.80 -17.98 -27.25
C GLU A 105 0.24 -18.16 -25.83
N SER A 106 1.00 -18.78 -24.92
CA SER A 106 0.60 -18.90 -23.51
C SER A 106 0.45 -17.53 -22.82
N TRP A 107 1.28 -16.55 -23.20
CA TRP A 107 1.18 -15.18 -22.70
C TRP A 107 -0.11 -14.50 -23.16
N GLN A 108 -0.50 -14.67 -24.43
CA GLN A 108 -1.77 -14.15 -24.93
C GLN A 108 -2.96 -14.83 -24.26
N GLU A 109 -2.87 -16.13 -23.99
CA GLU A 109 -3.90 -16.87 -23.24
C GLU A 109 -4.05 -16.34 -21.80
N LEU A 110 -2.95 -16.01 -21.14
CA LEU A 110 -2.96 -15.39 -19.81
C LEU A 110 -3.48 -13.96 -19.83
N GLU A 111 -3.11 -13.16 -20.83
CA GLU A 111 -3.60 -11.79 -20.99
C GLU A 111 -5.11 -11.76 -21.25
N GLN A 112 -5.63 -12.75 -21.99
CA GLN A 112 -7.04 -12.88 -22.32
C GLN A 112 -7.87 -13.51 -21.17
N LYS A 113 -7.28 -14.43 -20.40
CA LYS A 113 -7.96 -15.12 -19.30
C LYS A 113 -7.91 -14.35 -17.99
N ASN A 114 -6.98 -13.41 -17.85
CA ASN A 114 -6.70 -12.73 -16.60
C ASN A 114 -7.07 -11.24 -16.68
N GLU A 115 -8.32 -10.95 -17.04
CA GLU A 115 -8.93 -9.62 -16.81
C GLU A 115 -8.82 -9.17 -15.34
N THR A 116 -8.64 -10.14 -14.43
CA THR A 116 -8.50 -9.95 -12.99
C THR A 116 -7.12 -9.47 -12.51
N GLU A 117 -6.04 -9.63 -13.29
CA GLU A 117 -4.70 -9.18 -12.89
C GLU A 117 -3.94 -8.43 -14.02
N PRO A 118 -4.40 -7.23 -14.42
CA PRO A 118 -3.72 -6.40 -15.43
C PRO A 118 -2.28 -6.02 -15.05
N LEU A 119 -1.93 -6.17 -13.79
CA LEU A 119 -0.60 -5.91 -13.24
C LEU A 119 0.44 -6.94 -13.69
N LEU A 120 0.07 -8.20 -13.75
CA LEU A 120 0.98 -9.24 -14.21
C LEU A 120 1.25 -9.04 -15.70
N ALA A 121 0.17 -8.82 -16.47
CA ALA A 121 0.24 -8.59 -17.91
C ALA A 121 1.16 -7.41 -18.27
N SER A 122 0.99 -6.26 -17.61
CA SER A 122 1.82 -5.05 -17.84
C SER A 122 3.30 -5.26 -17.48
N LEU A 123 3.59 -5.89 -16.34
CA LEU A 123 4.96 -6.21 -15.95
C LEU A 123 5.63 -7.16 -16.95
N LEU A 124 4.85 -8.12 -17.47
CA LEU A 124 5.30 -9.07 -18.47
C LEU A 124 5.52 -8.44 -19.85
N THR A 125 4.66 -7.50 -20.26
CA THR A 125 4.87 -6.76 -21.50
C THR A 125 6.15 -5.91 -21.42
N LEU A 126 6.39 -5.28 -20.27
CA LEU A 126 7.63 -4.56 -19.97
C LEU A 126 8.85 -5.49 -20.03
N CYS A 127 8.79 -6.65 -19.37
CA CYS A 127 9.86 -7.64 -19.42
C CYS A 127 10.11 -8.12 -20.85
N LYS A 128 9.06 -8.38 -21.64
CA LYS A 128 9.16 -8.79 -23.05
C LYS A 128 9.83 -7.72 -23.91
N LYS A 129 9.48 -6.44 -23.69
CA LYS A 129 10.09 -5.30 -24.40
C LYS A 129 11.60 -5.22 -24.13
N HIS A 130 12.03 -5.52 -22.91
CA HIS A 130 13.43 -5.45 -22.52
C HIS A 130 14.20 -6.79 -22.64
N TYR A 131 13.52 -7.91 -22.90
CA TYR A 131 14.11 -9.25 -22.95
C TYR A 131 15.18 -9.42 -24.03
N TYR A 132 15.03 -8.74 -25.18
CA TYR A 132 15.96 -8.89 -26.31
C TYR A 132 17.38 -8.34 -26.02
N GLU A 133 17.54 -7.53 -24.98
CA GLU A 133 18.83 -7.01 -24.52
C GLU A 133 19.01 -7.38 -23.05
N ILE A 134 19.47 -8.62 -22.83
CA ILE A 134 19.67 -9.26 -21.52
C ILE A 134 20.70 -8.47 -20.70
N ASN A 135 20.24 -7.57 -19.83
CA ASN A 135 21.06 -6.96 -18.78
C ASN A 135 20.23 -6.74 -17.52
N LEU A 136 20.78 -7.09 -16.35
CA LEU A 136 20.15 -6.93 -15.03
C LEU A 136 19.70 -5.48 -14.78
N ASP A 137 20.49 -4.51 -15.26
CA ASP A 137 20.19 -3.08 -15.19
C ASP A 137 18.86 -2.72 -15.87
N ARG A 138 18.45 -3.47 -16.90
CA ARG A 138 17.18 -3.25 -17.59
C ARG A 138 15.98 -3.87 -16.88
N ALA A 139 16.18 -4.94 -16.11
CA ALA A 139 15.13 -5.44 -15.21
C ALA A 139 14.82 -4.38 -14.13
N GLN A 140 15.85 -3.73 -13.60
CA GLN A 140 15.68 -2.58 -12.71
C GLN A 140 14.92 -1.44 -13.39
N GLN A 141 15.26 -1.13 -14.65
CA GLN A 141 14.57 -0.10 -15.43
C GLN A 141 13.08 -0.43 -15.65
N ALA A 142 12.75 -1.68 -15.97
CA ALA A 142 11.36 -2.13 -16.14
C ALA A 142 10.56 -2.03 -14.83
N VAL A 143 11.16 -2.36 -13.68
CA VAL A 143 10.53 -2.18 -12.37
C VAL A 143 10.33 -0.70 -12.03
N ASN A 144 11.30 0.16 -12.37
CA ASN A 144 11.17 1.61 -12.18
C ASN A 144 10.09 2.22 -13.08
N GLU A 145 9.99 1.77 -14.34
CA GLU A 145 8.93 2.20 -15.26
C GLU A 145 7.56 1.73 -14.75
N PHE A 146 7.46 0.47 -14.29
CA PHE A 146 6.25 -0.05 -13.64
C PHE A 146 5.82 0.76 -12.42
N LYS A 147 6.77 1.13 -11.54
CA LYS A 147 6.51 2.04 -10.41
C LYS A 147 5.91 3.34 -10.90
N SER A 148 6.55 4.00 -11.88
CA SER A 148 6.10 5.30 -12.41
C SER A 148 4.71 5.26 -13.05
N LEU A 149 4.37 4.16 -13.74
CA LEU A 149 3.05 3.95 -14.32
C LEU A 149 1.99 3.78 -13.23
N ARG A 150 2.32 3.04 -12.17
CA ARG A 150 1.38 2.78 -11.07
C ARG A 150 1.19 3.99 -10.17
N GLU A 151 2.21 4.83 -10.03
CA GLU A 151 2.06 6.11 -9.36
C GLU A 151 0.94 6.96 -10.00
N ARG A 152 0.73 6.88 -11.32
CA ARG A 152 -0.31 7.65 -12.01
C ARG A 152 -1.73 7.12 -11.85
N GLU A 153 -1.92 5.96 -11.23
CA GLU A 153 -3.26 5.43 -11.03
C GLU A 153 -4.06 6.31 -10.06
N LYS A 154 -5.35 6.50 -10.35
CA LYS A 154 -6.23 7.33 -9.52
C LYS A 154 -6.53 6.59 -8.22
N LEU A 155 -5.98 7.09 -7.11
CA LEU A 155 -6.30 6.59 -5.78
C LEU A 155 -7.65 7.14 -5.28
N PRO A 156 -8.37 6.40 -4.42
CA PRO A 156 -9.59 6.89 -3.78
C PRO A 156 -9.28 8.13 -2.93
N LEU A 157 -9.83 9.28 -3.32
CA LEU A 157 -9.57 10.60 -2.71
C LEU A 157 -10.16 10.78 -1.31
N ILE A 158 -11.06 9.89 -0.88
CA ILE A 158 -11.82 10.04 0.37
C ILE A 158 -10.90 10.00 1.60
N LYS A 159 -9.93 9.08 1.68
CA LYS A 159 -9.06 8.98 2.87
C LYS A 159 -8.11 10.18 3.02
N PRO A 160 -7.40 10.63 1.96
CA PRO A 160 -6.58 11.85 2.05
C PRO A 160 -7.41 13.09 2.39
N LEU A 161 -8.66 13.18 1.91
CA LEU A 161 -9.56 14.28 2.22
C LEU A 161 -9.92 14.33 3.71
N ILE A 162 -10.24 13.18 4.32
CA ILE A 162 -10.52 13.08 5.75
C ILE A 162 -9.28 13.49 6.57
N ALA A 163 -8.09 13.02 6.20
CA ALA A 163 -6.84 13.39 6.88
C ALA A 163 -6.54 14.90 6.75
N SER A 164 -6.78 15.47 5.57
CA SER A 164 -6.66 16.91 5.31
C SER A 164 -7.60 17.74 6.18
N PHE A 165 -8.86 17.32 6.30
CA PHE A 165 -9.84 17.96 7.18
C PHE A 165 -9.40 17.95 8.64
N PHE A 166 -8.91 16.82 9.15
CA PHE A 166 -8.40 16.75 10.52
C PHE A 166 -7.14 17.59 10.72
N GLY A 167 -6.23 17.63 9.74
CA GLY A 167 -5.06 18.51 9.76
C GLY A 167 -5.43 19.99 9.83
N PHE A 168 -6.44 20.40 9.05
CA PHE A 168 -7.03 21.74 9.08
C PHE A 168 -7.61 22.06 10.46
N VAL A 169 -8.60 21.27 10.91
CA VAL A 169 -9.36 21.55 12.14
C VAL A 169 -8.45 21.53 13.37
N GLY A 170 -7.49 20.60 13.42
CA GLY A 170 -6.53 20.52 14.52
C GLY A 170 -5.64 21.76 14.60
N THR A 171 -5.07 22.20 13.48
CA THR A 171 -4.17 23.36 13.43
C THR A 171 -4.93 24.66 13.66
N PHE A 172 -6.05 24.83 12.97
CA PHE A 172 -6.93 25.99 13.14
C PHE A 172 -7.41 26.12 14.58
N GLY A 173 -7.95 25.02 15.15
CA GLY A 173 -8.48 24.99 16.51
C GLY A 173 -7.41 25.26 17.57
N ALA A 174 -6.19 24.76 17.39
CA ALA A 174 -5.08 25.04 18.29
C ALA A 174 -4.71 26.53 18.29
N ILE A 175 -4.54 27.14 17.11
CA ILE A 175 -4.15 28.56 17.00
C ILE A 175 -5.27 29.47 17.50
N ALA A 176 -6.50 29.24 17.05
CA ALA A 176 -7.66 30.02 17.46
C ALA A 176 -7.93 29.88 18.97
N GLY A 177 -7.85 28.65 19.50
CA GLY A 177 -8.05 28.36 20.92
C GLY A 177 -6.98 28.99 21.82
N CYS A 178 -5.69 28.83 21.46
CA CYS A 178 -4.60 29.48 22.20
C CYS A 178 -4.72 31.00 22.18
N SER A 179 -5.07 31.58 21.04
CA SER A 179 -5.23 33.03 20.90
C SER A 179 -6.43 33.56 21.68
N ALA A 180 -7.55 32.83 21.70
CA ALA A 180 -8.70 33.16 22.52
C ALA A 180 -8.37 33.12 24.02
N GLY A 181 -7.62 32.09 24.46
CA GLY A 181 -7.14 31.99 25.84
C GLY A 181 -6.20 33.14 26.22
N LEU A 182 -5.20 33.43 25.39
CA LEU A 182 -4.27 34.55 25.61
C LEU A 182 -5.01 35.90 25.64
N SER A 183 -5.95 36.11 24.72
CA SER A 183 -6.77 37.33 24.68
C SER A 183 -7.63 37.46 25.94
N GLY A 184 -8.22 36.35 26.41
CA GLY A 184 -8.97 36.31 27.68
C GLY A 184 -8.09 36.69 28.88
N MET A 185 -6.86 36.17 28.95
CA MET A 185 -5.90 36.52 29.99
C MET A 185 -5.52 38.01 29.95
N LEU A 186 -5.19 38.55 28.77
CA LEU A 186 -4.82 39.95 28.60
C LEU A 186 -5.97 40.91 28.91
N THR A 187 -7.20 40.51 28.57
CA THR A 187 -8.42 41.24 28.93
C THR A 187 -8.62 41.23 30.45
N GLY A 188 -8.45 40.07 31.09
CA GLY A 188 -8.59 39.90 32.54
C GLY A 188 -7.60 40.74 33.35
N VAL A 189 -6.38 40.95 32.86
CA VAL A 189 -5.35 41.82 33.48
C VAL A 189 -5.63 43.32 33.23
N GLY A 190 -6.62 43.66 32.39
CA GLY A 190 -6.95 45.03 32.04
C GLY A 190 -6.03 45.67 30.99
N ALA A 191 -5.06 44.90 30.47
CA ALA A 191 -4.08 45.36 29.48
C ALA A 191 -4.72 45.70 28.12
N LEU A 192 -5.89 45.11 27.81
CA LEU A 192 -6.64 45.32 26.58
C LEU A 192 -8.03 45.92 26.84
N THR A 193 -8.20 46.83 27.79
CA THR A 193 -9.52 47.45 28.11
C THR A 193 -10.09 48.34 27.00
N THR A 194 -9.30 48.70 25.99
CA THR A 194 -9.77 49.50 24.85
C THR A 194 -10.57 48.64 23.87
N LEU A 195 -11.91 48.70 24.00
CA LEU A 195 -12.94 47.95 23.26
C LEU A 195 -12.78 47.94 21.72
N ALA A 196 -12.03 48.87 21.12
CA ALA A 196 -11.86 48.97 19.67
C ALA A 196 -10.83 47.99 19.06
N ALA A 197 -9.89 47.47 19.85
CA ALA A 197 -8.80 46.62 19.31
C ALA A 197 -9.20 45.14 19.12
N PHE A 198 -10.23 44.68 19.83
CA PHE A 198 -10.63 43.26 19.83
C PHE A 198 -11.08 42.72 18.47
N PRO A 199 -11.91 43.43 17.69
CA PRO A 199 -12.33 42.92 16.39
C PRO A 199 -11.15 42.78 15.42
N LEU A 200 -10.25 43.77 15.39
CA LEU A 200 -9.09 43.77 14.50
C LEU A 200 -8.12 42.64 14.82
N ILE A 201 -7.80 42.44 16.10
CA ILE A 201 -6.93 41.35 16.54
C ILE A 201 -7.59 39.99 16.28
N GLY A 202 -8.90 39.87 16.56
CA GLY A 202 -9.68 38.66 16.29
C GLY A 202 -9.64 38.25 14.81
N TRP A 203 -9.88 39.19 13.90
CA TRP A 203 -9.78 38.94 12.45
C TRP A 203 -8.36 38.55 12.02
N GLY A 204 -7.33 39.19 12.58
CA GLY A 204 -5.94 38.84 12.32
C GLY A 204 -5.61 37.39 12.73
N VAL A 205 -6.02 37.01 13.94
CA VAL A 205 -5.86 35.64 14.45
C VAL A 205 -6.60 34.63 13.59
N ILE A 206 -7.86 34.90 13.22
CA ILE A 206 -8.65 34.03 12.35
C ILE A 206 -7.97 33.86 10.99
N GLY A 207 -7.49 34.95 10.39
CA GLY A 207 -6.78 34.91 9.11
C GLY A 207 -5.50 34.06 9.17
N VAL A 208 -4.67 34.25 10.20
CA VAL A 208 -3.44 33.46 10.39
C VAL A 208 -3.76 31.99 10.68
N ALA A 209 -4.71 31.72 11.57
CA ALA A 209 -5.15 30.36 11.90
C ALA A 209 -5.70 29.63 10.67
N PHE A 210 -6.46 30.33 9.83
CA PHE A 210 -7.00 29.78 8.58
C PHE A 210 -5.91 29.45 7.58
N GLY A 211 -4.95 30.36 7.36
CA GLY A 211 -3.81 30.13 6.47
C GLY A 211 -2.94 28.94 6.90
N LEU A 212 -2.59 28.87 8.19
CA LEU A 212 -1.84 27.74 8.75
C LEU A 212 -2.65 26.44 8.74
N GLY A 213 -3.96 26.53 8.97
CA GLY A 213 -4.89 25.41 8.82
C GLY A 213 -4.85 24.82 7.41
N ILE A 214 -4.95 25.65 6.37
CA ILE A 214 -4.86 25.21 4.97
C ILE A 214 -3.50 24.57 4.70
N TYR A 215 -2.40 25.19 5.16
CA TYR A 215 -1.06 24.64 4.99
C TYR A 215 -0.93 23.23 5.58
N ALA A 216 -1.39 23.05 6.82
CA ALA A 216 -1.42 21.74 7.48
C ALA A 216 -2.31 20.74 6.74
N ALA A 217 -3.47 21.19 6.25
CA ALA A 217 -4.40 20.36 5.47
C ALA A 217 -3.73 19.82 4.19
N ILE A 218 -2.98 20.67 3.48
CA ILE A 218 -2.24 20.29 2.27
C ILE A 218 -1.13 19.29 2.62
N GLY A 219 -0.40 19.50 3.72
CA GLY A 219 0.61 18.58 4.24
C GLY A 219 0.01 17.19 4.50
N SER A 220 -1.01 17.11 5.35
CA SER A 220 -1.69 15.85 5.69
C SER A 220 -2.29 15.13 4.47
N PHE A 221 -2.79 15.90 3.49
CA PHE A 221 -3.29 15.34 2.23
C PHE A 221 -2.17 14.65 1.45
N ARG A 222 -1.03 15.32 1.26
CA ARG A 222 0.12 14.78 0.53
C ARG A 222 0.71 13.56 1.21
N ASP A 223 0.83 13.59 2.54
CA ASP A 223 1.38 12.48 3.33
C ASP A 223 0.48 11.25 3.26
N THR A 224 -0.84 11.44 3.38
CA THR A 224 -1.80 10.32 3.27
C THR A 224 -1.83 9.75 1.85
N LEU A 225 -1.75 10.61 0.83
CA LEU A 225 -1.73 10.19 -0.57
C LEU A 225 -0.46 9.38 -0.90
N THR A 226 0.70 9.83 -0.43
CA THR A 226 1.97 9.13 -0.63
C THR A 226 1.99 7.78 0.10
N ASN A 227 1.51 7.73 1.35
CA ASN A 227 1.41 6.48 2.11
C ASN A 227 0.47 5.45 1.45
N GLU A 228 -0.72 5.85 1.01
CA GLU A 228 -1.64 4.93 0.31
C GLU A 228 -1.03 4.46 -1.01
N ARG A 229 -0.33 5.33 -1.74
CA ARG A 229 0.37 4.97 -3.00
C ARG A 229 1.48 3.95 -2.74
N GLN A 230 2.27 4.14 -1.69
CA GLN A 230 3.30 3.17 -1.28
C GLN A 230 2.71 1.83 -0.84
N HIS A 231 1.63 1.85 -0.06
CA HIS A 231 0.92 0.62 0.32
C HIS A 231 0.36 -0.14 -0.88
N HIS A 232 -0.26 0.58 -1.81
CA HIS A 232 -0.79 0.00 -3.04
C HIS A 232 0.32 -0.58 -3.91
N LEU A 233 1.43 0.14 -4.08
CA LEU A 233 2.61 -0.34 -4.80
C LEU A 233 3.16 -1.63 -4.17
N ASN A 234 3.29 -1.67 -2.85
CA ASN A 234 3.76 -2.86 -2.13
C ASN A 234 2.82 -4.06 -2.34
N HIS A 235 1.50 -3.83 -2.30
CA HIS A 235 0.51 -4.87 -2.58
C HIS A 235 0.63 -5.37 -4.03
N CYS A 236 0.80 -4.47 -5.00
CA CYS A 236 1.00 -4.80 -6.41
C CYS A 236 2.28 -5.63 -6.61
N LEU A 237 3.40 -5.23 -5.98
CA LEU A 237 4.67 -5.97 -6.04
C LEU A 237 4.52 -7.38 -5.48
N LYS A 238 3.82 -7.55 -4.35
CA LYS A 238 3.55 -8.86 -3.76
C LYS A 238 2.68 -9.74 -4.67
N ALA A 239 1.67 -9.16 -5.32
CA ALA A 239 0.82 -9.86 -6.27
C ALA A 239 1.63 -10.33 -7.48
N ALA A 240 2.43 -9.44 -8.09
CA ALA A 240 3.33 -9.77 -9.18
C ALA A 240 4.32 -10.88 -8.79
N GLN A 241 4.91 -10.78 -7.59
CA GLN A 241 5.80 -11.81 -7.04
C GLN A 241 5.10 -13.18 -6.94
N LYS A 242 3.86 -13.21 -6.43
CA LYS A 242 3.06 -14.44 -6.32
C LYS A 242 2.75 -15.04 -7.68
N GLY A 243 2.41 -14.20 -8.67
CA GLY A 243 2.14 -14.63 -10.04
C GLY A 243 3.37 -15.24 -10.72
N VAL A 244 4.53 -14.58 -10.66
CA VAL A 244 5.80 -15.10 -11.22
C VAL A 244 6.17 -16.43 -10.57
N ARG A 245 6.03 -16.53 -9.23
CA ARG A 245 6.32 -17.76 -8.49
C ARG A 245 5.38 -18.91 -8.87
N GLY A 246 4.09 -18.64 -9.04
CA GLY A 246 3.12 -19.63 -9.51
C GLY A 246 3.48 -20.16 -10.89
N HIS A 247 3.95 -19.28 -11.78
CA HIS A 247 4.38 -19.65 -13.12
C HIS A 247 5.64 -20.53 -13.14
N LEU A 248 6.62 -20.21 -12.29
CA LEU A 248 7.82 -21.03 -12.11
C LEU A 248 7.46 -22.44 -11.61
N ALA A 249 6.58 -22.52 -10.61
CA ALA A 249 6.14 -23.80 -10.04
C ALA A 249 5.44 -24.70 -11.09
N LEU A 250 4.57 -24.12 -11.92
CA LEU A 250 3.90 -24.87 -12.99
C LEU A 250 4.90 -25.42 -14.03
N LYS A 251 5.95 -24.67 -14.34
CA LYS A 251 7.01 -25.13 -15.26
C LYS A 251 7.83 -26.27 -14.66
N ASP A 252 8.17 -26.19 -13.38
CA ASP A 252 8.89 -27.27 -12.71
C ASP A 252 8.05 -28.56 -12.67
N GLU A 253 6.74 -28.44 -12.48
CA GLU A 253 5.81 -29.57 -12.51
C GLU A 253 5.70 -30.22 -13.88
N THR A 254 5.54 -29.43 -14.95
CA THR A 254 5.51 -29.96 -16.33
C THR A 254 6.83 -30.58 -16.76
N ALA A 255 7.96 -29.96 -16.40
CA ALA A 255 9.29 -30.53 -16.66
C ALA A 255 9.49 -31.88 -15.93
N ASN A 256 9.01 -31.99 -14.70
CA ASN A 256 9.04 -33.25 -13.94
C ASN A 256 8.13 -34.32 -14.57
N GLN A 257 6.93 -33.95 -15.06
CA GLN A 257 6.05 -34.87 -15.79
C GLN A 257 6.67 -35.38 -17.09
N CYS A 258 7.35 -34.54 -17.86
CA CYS A 258 8.06 -34.98 -19.06
C CYS A 258 9.20 -35.97 -18.73
N ARG A 259 9.93 -35.75 -17.63
CA ARG A 259 11.00 -36.67 -17.18
C ARG A 259 10.46 -38.02 -16.73
N THR A 260 9.33 -38.06 -16.02
CA THR A 260 8.72 -39.32 -15.59
C THR A 260 8.17 -40.12 -16.77
N LEU A 261 7.52 -39.46 -17.74
CA LEU A 261 7.05 -40.11 -18.97
C LEU A 261 8.21 -40.62 -19.83
N GLY A 262 9.30 -39.86 -19.98
CA GLY A 262 10.49 -40.31 -20.69
C GLY A 262 11.15 -41.55 -20.05
N ARG A 263 11.18 -41.64 -18.71
CA ARG A 263 11.68 -42.83 -18.00
C ARG A 263 10.78 -44.07 -18.18
N LEU A 264 9.47 -43.88 -18.29
CA LEU A 264 8.53 -44.97 -18.50
C LEU A 264 8.53 -45.45 -19.97
N GLY A 265 8.65 -44.54 -20.93
CA GLY A 265 8.76 -44.88 -22.36
C GLY A 265 10.06 -45.61 -22.72
N GLY A 266 11.17 -45.31 -22.02
CA GLY A 266 12.46 -45.96 -22.25
C GLY A 266 12.59 -47.41 -21.73
N ARG A 267 11.61 -47.93 -20.96
CA ARG A 267 11.65 -49.31 -20.43
C ARG A 267 10.92 -50.34 -21.28
N HIS A 268 10.27 -49.94 -22.38
CA HIS A 268 9.53 -50.85 -23.25
C HIS A 268 10.14 -51.05 -24.64
N ALA A 269 11.36 -50.58 -24.88
CA ALA A 269 12.03 -50.72 -26.17
C ALA A 269 13.34 -51.51 -26.05
N TYR A 270 13.26 -52.80 -25.73
CA TYR A 270 14.09 -53.87 -26.32
C TYR A 270 13.71 -55.22 -25.69
N THR A 271 12.74 -55.91 -26.29
CA THR A 271 12.77 -57.37 -26.35
C THR A 271 13.11 -57.70 -27.79
N PRO A 272 14.33 -58.15 -28.10
CA PRO A 272 14.57 -58.85 -29.35
C PRO A 272 13.86 -60.21 -29.27
N ASP A 273 13.80 -60.89 -30.41
CA ASP A 273 13.16 -62.19 -30.66
C ASP A 273 11.71 -62.03 -31.12
N SER A 274 11.23 -62.63 -32.20
CA SER A 274 11.75 -63.41 -33.33
C SER A 274 10.46 -63.89 -34.01
N GLU A 275 10.38 -63.77 -35.34
CA GLU A 275 9.54 -64.56 -36.27
C GLU A 275 8.11 -65.00 -35.89
N SER A 276 7.19 -64.72 -36.84
CA SER A 276 6.02 -65.56 -37.20
C SER A 276 4.92 -65.66 -36.12
N GLU A 277 3.67 -65.25 -36.32
CA GLU A 277 2.79 -65.55 -37.45
C GLU A 277 1.46 -64.79 -37.24
N SER A 278 0.75 -64.60 -38.34
CA SER A 278 -0.61 -64.05 -38.47
C SER A 278 -1.56 -64.27 -37.28
N SER A 279 -1.93 -63.20 -36.56
CA SER A 279 -3.23 -63.15 -35.87
C SER A 279 -3.74 -61.73 -35.63
N LYS A 280 -4.97 -61.48 -36.08
CA LYS A 280 -5.74 -60.25 -35.90
C LYS A 280 -5.89 -59.95 -34.41
N THR A 281 -5.34 -58.85 -33.92
CA THR A 281 -5.70 -58.31 -32.60
C THR A 281 -5.80 -56.79 -32.64
N ALA A 282 -6.92 -56.31 -32.12
CA ALA A 282 -7.35 -54.93 -32.13
C ALA A 282 -6.35 -54.02 -31.39
N VAL A 283 -5.90 -52.98 -32.08
CA VAL A 283 -5.12 -51.89 -31.50
C VAL A 283 -6.02 -51.13 -30.53
N HIS A 284 -5.89 -51.42 -29.23
CA HIS A 284 -6.58 -50.70 -28.17
C HIS A 284 -5.82 -49.39 -27.89
N GLN A 285 -6.17 -48.34 -28.65
CA GLN A 285 -5.78 -46.97 -28.34
C GLN A 285 -6.35 -46.59 -26.96
N ARG A 286 -5.49 -46.50 -25.94
CA ARG A 286 -5.86 -45.91 -24.65
C ARG A 286 -6.12 -44.41 -24.85
N ARG A 287 -7.39 -44.06 -24.92
CA ARG A 287 -7.88 -42.68 -25.08
C ARG A 287 -7.97 -42.03 -23.70
N ILE A 288 -6.96 -41.25 -23.32
CA ILE A 288 -7.03 -40.42 -22.12
C ILE A 288 -8.03 -39.29 -22.41
N THR A 289 -9.20 -39.33 -21.78
CA THR A 289 -10.25 -38.33 -21.96
C THR A 289 -10.28 -37.45 -20.72
N ILE A 290 -9.84 -36.19 -20.85
CA ILE A 290 -9.85 -35.22 -19.75
C ILE A 290 -11.16 -34.44 -19.81
N SER A 291 -12.13 -34.81 -18.98
CA SER A 291 -13.38 -34.06 -18.84
C SER A 291 -13.29 -33.08 -17.68
N LYS A 292 -13.41 -31.77 -17.97
CA LYS A 292 -13.61 -30.73 -16.96
C LYS A 292 -15.10 -30.62 -16.65
N THR A 293 -15.51 -30.99 -15.45
CA THR A 293 -16.85 -30.72 -14.95
C THR A 293 -16.88 -29.34 -14.30
N ASN A 294 -17.55 -28.38 -14.95
CA ASN A 294 -17.86 -27.09 -14.34
C ASN A 294 -18.95 -27.30 -13.28
N MET A 295 -18.57 -27.38 -12.01
CA MET A 295 -19.52 -27.21 -10.92
C MET A 295 -19.68 -25.72 -10.64
N HIS A 296 -20.83 -25.17 -11.03
CA HIS A 296 -21.30 -23.90 -10.48
C HIS A 296 -21.57 -24.09 -8.99
N SER A 297 -20.65 -23.64 -8.14
CA SER A 297 -20.91 -23.48 -6.71
C SER A 297 -19.99 -22.42 -6.14
N ASN A 298 -20.59 -21.49 -5.40
CA ASN A 298 -19.95 -20.41 -4.67
C ASN A 298 -18.80 -20.94 -3.80
N GLY A 299 -17.59 -20.45 -4.09
CA GLY A 299 -16.51 -20.29 -3.11
C GLY A 299 -16.11 -21.53 -2.31
N SER A 300 -15.52 -22.55 -2.94
CA SER A 300 -14.46 -23.35 -2.31
C SER A 300 -13.71 -24.20 -3.33
N ASN A 301 -12.38 -24.26 -3.17
CA ASN A 301 -11.36 -25.08 -3.84
C ASN A 301 -11.83 -26.04 -4.96
N SER A 302 -11.42 -25.74 -6.19
CA SER A 302 -11.57 -26.65 -7.33
C SER A 302 -10.55 -27.79 -7.27
N THR A 303 -11.00 -29.02 -7.06
CA THR A 303 -10.18 -30.23 -7.12
C THR A 303 -10.21 -30.83 -8.51
N LEU A 304 -9.05 -31.02 -9.14
CA LEU A 304 -8.93 -31.65 -10.45
C LEU A 304 -8.86 -33.18 -10.28
N HIS A 305 -9.88 -33.90 -10.74
CA HIS A 305 -9.86 -35.36 -10.78
C HIS A 305 -9.42 -35.85 -12.17
N ILE A 306 -8.24 -36.47 -12.25
CA ILE A 306 -7.78 -37.17 -13.46
C ILE A 306 -8.13 -38.64 -13.29
N LYS A 307 -9.02 -39.15 -14.14
CA LYS A 307 -9.35 -40.58 -14.21
C LYS A 307 -8.63 -41.19 -15.41
N VAL A 308 -7.74 -42.13 -15.15
CA VAL A 308 -7.03 -42.91 -16.18
C VAL A 308 -7.77 -44.24 -16.31
N ASN A 309 -8.31 -44.52 -17.50
CA ASN A 309 -8.84 -45.84 -17.87
C ASN A 309 -7.76 -46.63 -18.64
#